data_AF-A0A6C0AJT1-F1
#
_entry.id   AF-A0A6C0AJT1-F1
#
_cell.length_a   1.000
_cell.length_b   1.000
_cell.length_c   1.000
_cell.angle_alpha   90.00
_cell.angle_beta   90.00
_cell.angle_gamma   90.00
#
_symmetry.space_group_name_H-M   'P 1'
#
loop_
_entity.id
_entity.type
_entity.pdbx_description
1 polymer ?
#
loop_
_entity_poly.entity_id
_entity_poly.type
_entity_poly.pdbx_seq_one_letter_code
_entity_poly.pdbx_strand_id
1 'polypeptide(L)'
;MNLSTWQNCYKDSTQFIIQASSMNEDDAWMPFPIGMGYHYVAQMSKGQRLQHGQHDQLLLCSITPTTDYKRRAHGKNRRTILNTLYLNAIRNTFLQPDIYFETLPSYKFVLSPEGNGIDCHRHYEALMAGCIPIMERNPLVEEKYRGCPILWTTDYSEITHDYLNNKYEEMKSRVYDFSRLFIGFYPPRVQSEIKQCGNYWMIKLTGRPIYT
;
A
#
# COMPACT_ATOMS: atom_id res chain seq x y z
N MET A 1 16.63 -8.44 2.21
CA MET A 1 16.75 -8.39 0.73
C MET A 1 16.82 -6.93 0.30
N ASN A 2 17.58 -6.54 -0.74
CA ASN A 2 17.55 -5.15 -1.20
C ASN A 2 16.33 -4.86 -2.10
N LEU A 3 16.00 -3.58 -2.32
CA LEU A 3 14.81 -3.20 -3.08
C LEU A 3 14.89 -3.65 -4.55
N SER A 4 16.04 -3.49 -5.21
CA SER A 4 16.21 -3.91 -6.61
C SER A 4 16.01 -5.41 -6.79
N THR A 5 16.46 -6.25 -5.86
CA THR A 5 16.19 -7.70 -5.87
C THR A 5 14.70 -7.97 -5.67
N TRP A 6 14.06 -7.25 -4.74
CA TRP A 6 12.61 -7.40 -4.48
C TRP A 6 11.74 -7.01 -5.69
N GLN A 7 12.11 -5.97 -6.42
CA GLN A 7 11.42 -5.53 -7.65
C GLN A 7 11.44 -6.59 -8.76
N ASN A 8 12.48 -7.41 -8.80
CA ASN A 8 12.66 -8.46 -9.79
C ASN A 8 12.26 -9.86 -9.29
N CYS A 9 11.93 -10.01 -8.00
CA CYS A 9 11.54 -11.31 -7.46
C CYS A 9 10.05 -11.55 -7.65
N TYR A 10 9.68 -12.77 -8.05
CA TYR A 10 8.31 -13.21 -7.95
C TYR A 10 7.95 -13.42 -6.48
N LYS A 11 6.77 -12.96 -6.09
CA LYS A 11 6.22 -13.03 -4.74
C LYS A 11 5.04 -13.99 -4.82
N ASP A 12 5.13 -15.09 -4.09
CA ASP A 12 4.10 -16.13 -4.09
C ASP A 12 2.76 -15.54 -3.61
N SER A 13 1.81 -15.43 -4.54
CA SER A 13 0.50 -14.83 -4.27
C SER A 13 -0.35 -15.64 -3.29
N THR A 14 -0.03 -16.92 -3.06
CA THR A 14 -0.73 -17.74 -2.05
C THR A 14 -0.41 -17.30 -0.62
N GLN A 15 0.69 -16.57 -0.43
CA GLN A 15 1.12 -16.04 0.85
C GLN A 15 0.63 -14.61 1.11
N PHE A 16 -0.14 -14.01 0.19
CA PHE A 16 -0.56 -12.62 0.32
C PHE A 16 -1.66 -12.47 1.37
N ILE A 17 -1.61 -11.35 2.09
CA ILE A 17 -2.72 -10.88 2.91
C ILE A 17 -3.71 -10.17 1.97
N ILE A 18 -4.99 -10.51 2.06
CA ILE A 18 -6.06 -10.01 1.19
C ILE A 18 -7.25 -9.62 2.05
N GLN A 19 -7.66 -8.34 1.97
CA GLN A 19 -8.85 -7.79 2.63
C GLN A 19 -8.96 -8.08 4.13
N ALA A 20 -7.84 -8.05 4.85
CA ALA A 20 -7.79 -8.37 6.28
C ALA A 20 -8.15 -7.17 7.18
N SER A 21 -9.13 -6.37 6.78
CA SER A 21 -9.67 -5.27 7.58
C SER A 21 -10.55 -5.79 8.72
N SER A 22 -10.76 -4.98 9.77
CA SER A 22 -11.66 -5.30 10.89
C SER A 22 -13.03 -5.77 10.42
N MET A 23 -13.58 -6.79 11.07
CA MET A 23 -14.92 -7.32 10.74
C MET A 23 -16.06 -6.50 11.37
N ASN A 24 -15.75 -5.54 12.25
CA ASN A 24 -16.76 -4.68 12.87
C ASN A 24 -17.26 -3.56 11.95
N GLU A 25 -16.82 -3.55 10.68
CA GLU A 25 -17.13 -2.52 9.68
C GLU A 25 -16.69 -1.10 10.09
N ASP A 26 -15.76 -1.05 11.04
CA ASP A 26 -15.03 0.13 11.41
C ASP A 26 -13.68 0.14 10.68
N ASP A 27 -13.17 1.33 10.36
CA ASP A 27 -11.80 1.49 9.86
C ASP A 27 -10.77 1.31 11.02
N ALA A 28 -11.03 0.33 11.89
CA ALA A 28 -10.28 0.08 13.11
C ALA A 28 -8.88 -0.46 12.79
N TRP A 29 -8.00 -0.22 13.75
CA TRP A 29 -6.61 -0.66 13.67
C TRP A 29 -6.48 -2.18 13.78
N MET A 30 -5.81 -2.78 12.81
CA MET A 30 -5.36 -4.18 12.86
C MET A 30 -3.87 -4.27 13.20
N PRO A 31 -3.39 -5.27 13.95
CA PRO A 31 -1.98 -5.42 14.28
C PRO A 31 -1.11 -5.94 13.11
N PHE A 32 -1.73 -6.27 11.98
CA PHE A 32 -1.11 -6.74 10.74
C PHE A 32 -1.56 -5.85 9.56
N PRO A 33 -0.84 -5.86 8.41
CA PRO A 33 -1.29 -5.19 7.20
C PRO A 33 -2.68 -5.66 6.78
N ILE A 34 -3.56 -4.75 6.41
CA ILE A 34 -4.89 -5.10 5.87
C ILE A 34 -4.83 -5.71 4.44
N GLY A 35 -3.63 -5.78 3.87
CA GLY A 35 -3.34 -6.53 2.65
C GLY A 35 -3.85 -5.89 1.37
N MET A 36 -3.90 -6.68 0.29
CA MET A 36 -4.48 -6.28 -0.99
C MET A 36 -5.95 -5.88 -0.85
N GLY A 37 -6.36 -4.83 -1.56
CA GLY A 37 -7.77 -4.45 -1.68
C GLY A 37 -8.60 -5.50 -2.43
N TYR A 38 -9.92 -5.51 -2.26
CA TYR A 38 -10.79 -6.53 -2.90
C TYR A 38 -10.73 -6.46 -4.44
N HIS A 39 -10.45 -5.28 -5.00
CA HIS A 39 -10.24 -5.10 -6.42
C HIS A 39 -9.10 -5.95 -7.00
N TYR A 40 -8.08 -6.31 -6.18
CA TYR A 40 -6.99 -7.18 -6.59
C TYR A 40 -7.48 -8.57 -7.02
N VAL A 41 -8.56 -9.07 -6.40
CA VAL A 41 -9.05 -10.44 -6.66
C VAL A 41 -9.47 -10.63 -8.11
N ALA A 42 -10.08 -9.62 -8.72
CA ALA A 42 -10.41 -9.63 -10.15
C ALA A 42 -9.18 -9.60 -11.06
N GLN A 43 -8.01 -9.25 -10.54
CA GLN A 43 -6.75 -9.11 -11.28
C GLN A 43 -5.81 -10.30 -11.09
N MET A 44 -6.07 -11.21 -10.15
CA MET A 44 -5.13 -12.30 -9.77
C MET A 44 -4.67 -13.16 -10.94
N SER A 45 -5.50 -13.35 -11.97
CA SER A 45 -5.16 -14.10 -13.19
C SER A 45 -4.02 -13.46 -14.00
N LYS A 46 -3.72 -12.16 -13.77
CA LYS A 46 -2.61 -11.45 -14.39
C LYS A 46 -1.25 -11.81 -13.77
N GLY A 47 -1.24 -12.43 -12.59
CA GLY A 47 -0.05 -13.05 -11.98
C GLY A 47 1.14 -12.09 -11.88
N GLN A 48 2.28 -12.51 -12.45
CA GLN A 48 3.56 -11.78 -12.41
C GLN A 48 3.48 -10.35 -12.97
N ARG A 49 2.56 -10.08 -13.91
CA ARG A 49 2.39 -8.74 -14.50
C ARG A 49 2.03 -7.68 -13.47
N LEU A 50 1.47 -8.06 -12.33
CA LEU A 50 1.11 -7.14 -11.25
C LEU A 50 2.25 -6.88 -10.26
N GLN A 51 3.39 -7.58 -10.42
CA GLN A 51 4.50 -7.56 -9.47
C GLN A 51 5.82 -7.08 -10.08
N HIS A 52 5.94 -7.15 -11.41
CA HIS A 52 7.16 -6.86 -12.15
C HIS A 52 6.95 -5.71 -13.13
N GLY A 53 7.83 -4.72 -13.05
CA GLY A 53 7.84 -3.59 -13.97
C GLY A 53 9.17 -2.84 -13.87
N GLN A 54 9.34 -1.85 -14.75
CA GLN A 54 10.63 -1.18 -14.93
C GLN A 54 10.98 -0.21 -13.79
N HIS A 55 10.02 0.19 -12.97
CA HIS A 55 10.20 1.21 -11.93
C HIS A 55 10.88 2.49 -12.47
N ASP A 56 10.48 2.92 -13.67
CA ASP A 56 11.01 4.08 -14.39
C ASP A 56 10.18 5.35 -14.19
N GLN A 57 8.92 5.22 -13.78
CA GLN A 57 8.05 6.34 -13.42
C GLN A 57 8.29 6.75 -11.96
N LEU A 58 8.37 8.05 -11.69
CA LEU A 58 8.80 8.53 -10.37
C LEU A 58 7.75 8.28 -9.28
N LEU A 59 6.53 8.76 -9.47
CA LEU A 59 5.50 8.76 -8.43
C LEU A 59 4.12 8.51 -9.02
N LEU A 60 3.40 7.55 -8.45
CA LEU A 60 1.97 7.41 -8.64
C LEU A 60 1.22 8.20 -7.55
N CYS A 61 0.56 9.29 -7.97
CA CYS A 61 -0.38 10.03 -7.14
C CYS A 61 -1.81 9.73 -7.61
N SER A 62 -2.45 8.72 -7.01
CA SER A 62 -3.82 8.32 -7.36
C SER A 62 -4.64 8.01 -6.12
N ILE A 63 -5.31 9.03 -5.58
CA ILE A 63 -6.05 8.93 -4.31
C ILE A 63 -7.41 9.63 -4.41
N THR A 64 -8.41 9.08 -3.72
CA THR A 64 -9.70 9.78 -3.55
C THR A 64 -9.57 10.87 -2.49
N PRO A 65 -9.92 12.14 -2.77
CA PRO A 65 -9.66 13.27 -1.86
C PRO A 65 -10.51 13.30 -0.57
N THR A 66 -11.58 12.51 -0.49
CA THR A 66 -12.63 12.64 0.54
C THR A 66 -12.79 11.41 1.44
N THR A 67 -12.07 10.33 1.17
CA THR A 67 -12.21 9.04 1.88
C THR A 67 -11.56 9.02 3.26
N ASP A 68 -11.08 10.17 3.75
CA ASP A 68 -10.62 10.39 5.12
C ASP A 68 -11.48 11.41 5.88
N TYR A 69 -12.54 11.94 5.25
CA TYR A 69 -13.35 13.02 5.83
C TYR A 69 -14.02 12.63 7.15
N LYS A 70 -14.40 11.35 7.35
CA LYS A 70 -15.02 10.90 8.61
C LYS A 70 -14.08 11.08 9.80
N ARG A 71 -12.77 10.90 9.59
CA ARG A 71 -11.74 11.03 10.63
C ARG A 71 -11.04 12.39 10.60
N ARG A 72 -10.93 13.04 9.44
CA ARG A 72 -10.10 14.23 9.18
C ARG A 72 -10.87 15.28 8.37
N ALA A 73 -12.00 15.76 8.89
CA ALA A 73 -12.80 16.80 8.25
C ALA A 73 -12.05 18.14 8.12
N HIS A 74 -11.13 18.43 9.04
CA HIS A 74 -10.35 19.68 9.10
C HIS A 74 -8.85 19.41 9.25
N GLY A 75 -8.03 20.44 9.03
CA GLY A 75 -6.57 20.35 9.14
C GLY A 75 -5.95 19.52 8.01
N LYS A 76 -4.95 18.70 8.34
CA LYS A 76 -4.27 17.82 7.39
C LYS A 76 -5.18 16.65 6.99
N ASN A 77 -5.66 16.69 5.76
CA ASN A 77 -6.45 15.63 5.12
C ASN A 77 -6.03 15.44 3.66
N ARG A 78 -6.56 14.41 2.99
CA ARG A 78 -6.18 14.05 1.61
C ARG A 78 -6.36 15.22 0.65
N ARG A 79 -7.40 16.03 0.78
CA ARG A 79 -7.59 17.22 -0.06
C ARG A 79 -6.47 18.24 0.14
N THR A 80 -6.13 18.58 1.38
CA THR A 80 -5.02 19.53 1.65
C THR A 80 -3.67 18.99 1.20
N ILE A 81 -3.44 17.67 1.32
CA ILE A 81 -2.24 17.00 0.83
C ILE A 81 -2.16 17.12 -0.69
N LEU A 82 -3.25 16.82 -1.41
CA LEU A 82 -3.28 16.96 -2.86
C LEU A 82 -3.07 18.40 -3.33
N ASN A 83 -3.62 19.39 -2.62
CA ASN A 83 -3.37 20.80 -2.92
C ASN A 83 -1.88 21.15 -2.73
N THR A 84 -1.26 20.64 -1.67
CA THR A 84 0.18 20.84 -1.41
C THR A 84 1.03 20.22 -2.52
N LEU A 85 0.74 18.98 -2.91
CA LEU A 85 1.45 18.28 -3.98
C LEU A 85 1.25 18.95 -5.35
N TYR A 86 0.07 19.53 -5.59
CA TYR A 86 -0.20 20.30 -6.80
C TYR A 86 0.74 21.51 -6.94
N LEU A 87 1.07 22.19 -5.82
CA LEU A 87 2.06 23.29 -5.83
C LEU A 87 3.47 22.79 -6.20
N ASN A 88 3.78 21.52 -5.93
CA ASN A 88 5.03 20.85 -6.30
C ASN A 88 4.97 20.21 -7.70
N ALA A 89 4.00 20.61 -8.53
CA ALA A 89 3.76 20.06 -9.87
C ALA A 89 3.45 18.55 -9.90
N ILE A 90 2.97 17.98 -8.80
CA ILE A 90 2.52 16.59 -8.72
C ILE A 90 1.00 16.57 -8.84
N ARG A 91 0.50 15.96 -9.92
CA ARG A 91 -0.94 15.89 -10.21
C ARG A 91 -1.53 14.57 -9.71
N ASN A 92 -2.73 14.65 -9.13
CA ASN A 92 -3.53 13.48 -8.83
C ASN A 92 -4.18 12.94 -10.10
N THR A 93 -4.02 11.65 -10.37
CA THR A 93 -4.70 10.93 -11.44
C THR A 93 -5.77 10.02 -10.86
N PHE A 94 -6.82 9.74 -11.62
CA PHE A 94 -7.79 8.71 -11.26
C PHE A 94 -7.60 7.52 -12.20
N LEU A 95 -7.29 6.36 -11.64
CA LEU A 95 -7.09 5.12 -12.39
C LEU A 95 -8.20 4.13 -12.04
N GLN A 96 -8.71 3.44 -13.07
CA GLN A 96 -9.56 2.28 -12.86
C GLN A 96 -8.74 1.13 -12.24
N PRO A 97 -9.35 0.22 -11.47
CA PRO A 97 -8.59 -0.77 -10.71
C PRO A 97 -7.69 -1.67 -11.54
N ASP A 98 -8.13 -2.09 -12.73
CA ASP A 98 -7.34 -2.89 -13.66
C ASP A 98 -6.09 -2.15 -14.14
N ILE A 99 -6.23 -0.89 -14.54
CA ILE A 99 -5.12 -0.02 -14.95
C ILE A 99 -4.20 0.29 -13.77
N TYR A 100 -4.76 0.53 -12.59
CA TYR A 100 -3.98 0.77 -11.37
C TYR A 100 -3.03 -0.40 -11.08
N PHE A 101 -3.54 -1.63 -11.01
CA PHE A 101 -2.72 -2.80 -10.69
C PHE A 101 -1.70 -3.14 -11.78
N GLU A 102 -2.04 -2.95 -13.06
CA GLU A 102 -1.10 -3.19 -14.16
C GLU A 102 0.02 -2.17 -14.24
N THR A 103 -0.27 -0.90 -13.90
CA THR A 103 0.73 0.17 -13.95
C THR A 103 1.52 0.29 -12.67
N LEU A 104 1.02 -0.21 -11.53
CA LEU A 104 1.70 -0.07 -10.24
C LEU A 104 3.20 -0.42 -10.28
N PRO A 105 3.64 -1.55 -10.89
CA PRO A 105 5.06 -1.93 -10.92
C PRO A 105 5.95 -1.06 -11.83
N SER A 106 5.40 -0.07 -12.56
CA SER A 106 6.23 0.91 -13.29
C SER A 106 6.68 2.08 -12.42
N TYR A 107 6.13 2.24 -11.21
CA TYR A 107 6.41 3.39 -10.36
C TYR A 107 7.44 3.10 -9.26
N LYS A 108 8.31 4.07 -8.98
CA LYS A 108 9.26 4.04 -7.87
C LYS A 108 8.57 4.29 -6.53
N PHE A 109 7.71 5.32 -6.49
CA PHE A 109 6.95 5.69 -5.29
C PHE A 109 5.44 5.64 -5.54
N VAL A 110 4.68 5.40 -4.47
CA VAL A 110 3.21 5.49 -4.49
C VAL A 110 2.75 6.37 -3.33
N LEU A 111 1.94 7.39 -3.61
CA LEU A 111 1.36 8.24 -2.59
C LEU A 111 0.31 7.47 -1.77
N SER A 112 0.53 7.29 -0.47
CA SER A 112 -0.40 6.59 0.41
C SER A 112 -0.62 7.30 1.77
N PRO A 113 -1.23 8.50 1.77
CA PRO A 113 -1.70 9.12 3.01
C PRO A 113 -2.82 8.30 3.63
N GLU A 114 -2.99 8.49 4.94
CA GLU A 114 -4.00 7.79 5.72
C GLU A 114 -5.41 8.02 5.14
N GLY A 115 -6.34 7.12 5.42
CA GLY A 115 -7.76 7.21 5.03
C GLY A 115 -8.64 7.54 6.24
N ASN A 116 -9.86 7.00 6.25
CA ASN A 116 -10.66 6.95 7.47
C ASN A 116 -9.97 6.10 8.55
N GLY A 117 -9.17 5.10 8.18
CA GLY A 117 -8.20 4.44 9.05
C GLY A 117 -6.76 4.95 8.83
N ILE A 118 -5.87 4.66 9.77
CA ILE A 118 -4.43 4.96 9.62
C ILE A 118 -3.69 3.94 8.72
N ASP A 119 -4.29 2.77 8.49
CA ASP A 119 -3.80 1.78 7.51
C ASP A 119 -4.58 1.88 6.19
N CYS A 120 -3.94 1.49 5.09
CA CYS A 120 -4.49 1.57 3.74
C CYS A 120 -4.00 0.35 2.94
N HIS A 121 -4.88 -0.24 2.13
CA HIS A 121 -4.49 -1.30 1.19
C HIS A 121 -3.33 -0.87 0.29
N ARG A 122 -3.30 0.41 -0.10
CA ARG A 122 -2.24 1.02 -0.91
C ARG A 122 -0.83 0.91 -0.30
N HIS A 123 -0.69 0.87 1.03
CA HIS A 123 0.62 0.62 1.66
C HIS A 123 1.17 -0.74 1.21
N TYR A 124 0.33 -1.76 1.35
CA TYR A 124 0.66 -3.13 1.04
C TYR A 124 0.78 -3.36 -0.47
N GLU A 125 -0.16 -2.85 -1.26
CA GLU A 125 -0.16 -2.98 -2.73
C GLU A 125 1.12 -2.41 -3.34
N ALA A 126 1.53 -1.21 -2.92
CA ALA A 126 2.77 -0.59 -3.37
C ALA A 126 3.99 -1.47 -3.06
N LEU A 127 4.10 -1.95 -1.82
CA LEU A 127 5.20 -2.81 -1.40
C LEU A 127 5.26 -4.11 -2.20
N MET A 128 4.11 -4.74 -2.46
CA MET A 128 4.05 -5.99 -3.24
C MET A 128 4.35 -5.79 -4.73
N ALA A 129 4.08 -4.60 -5.28
CA ALA A 129 4.47 -4.22 -6.63
C ALA A 129 5.95 -3.81 -6.76
N GLY A 130 6.68 -3.70 -5.66
CA GLY A 130 8.09 -3.27 -5.64
C GLY A 130 8.30 -1.76 -5.50
N CYS A 131 7.22 -1.00 -5.28
CA CYS A 131 7.25 0.43 -5.06
C CYS A 131 7.55 0.77 -3.59
N ILE A 132 7.93 2.03 -3.35
CA ILE A 132 8.10 2.62 -2.01
C ILE A 132 6.85 3.47 -1.70
N PRO A 133 5.97 3.08 -0.77
CA PRO A 133 4.86 3.95 -0.37
C PRO A 133 5.36 5.18 0.40
N ILE A 134 4.76 6.33 0.11
CA ILE A 134 4.94 7.58 0.86
C ILE A 134 3.83 7.66 1.91
N MET A 135 4.21 7.59 3.18
CA MET A 135 3.29 7.37 4.30
C MET A 135 3.48 8.41 5.40
N GLU A 136 2.39 8.78 6.05
CA GLU A 136 2.44 9.65 7.22
C GLU A 136 3.12 8.94 8.39
N ARG A 137 4.00 9.63 9.11
CA ARG A 137 4.60 9.07 10.32
C ARG A 137 3.53 8.82 11.39
N ASN A 138 3.45 7.57 11.82
CA ASN A 138 2.58 7.12 12.88
C ASN A 138 3.25 5.92 13.57
N PRO A 139 3.51 5.96 14.90
CA PRO A 139 4.25 4.89 15.58
C PRO A 139 3.63 3.49 15.41
N LEU A 140 2.30 3.38 15.33
CA LEU A 140 1.62 2.11 15.13
C LEU A 140 1.88 1.55 13.72
N VAL A 141 1.86 2.43 12.72
CA VAL A 141 2.12 2.06 11.32
C VAL A 141 3.61 1.76 11.10
N GLU A 142 4.50 2.49 11.74
CA GLU A 142 5.95 2.22 11.72
C GLU A 142 6.27 0.84 12.31
N GLU A 143 5.62 0.42 13.40
CA GLU A 143 5.76 -0.93 13.94
C GLU A 143 5.22 -2.00 12.98
N LYS A 144 4.03 -1.80 12.44
CA LYS A 144 3.37 -2.75 11.53
C LYS A 144 4.24 -3.08 10.32
N TYR A 145 4.85 -2.06 9.71
CA TYR A 145 5.70 -2.20 8.53
C TYR A 145 7.21 -2.07 8.85
N ARG A 146 7.60 -2.38 10.09
CA ARG A 146 9.00 -2.32 10.52
C ARG A 146 9.89 -3.10 9.57
N GLY A 147 10.92 -2.43 9.06
CA GLY A 147 11.91 -3.04 8.16
C GLY A 147 11.53 -3.00 6.68
N CYS A 148 10.31 -2.61 6.30
CA CYS A 148 9.91 -2.43 4.90
C CYS A 148 10.42 -1.09 4.32
N PRO A 149 10.58 -0.99 2.99
CA PRO A 149 10.96 0.26 2.33
C PRO A 149 9.79 1.24 2.31
N ILE A 150 9.79 2.23 3.21
CA ILE A 150 8.76 3.26 3.30
C ILE A 150 9.41 4.64 3.33
N LEU A 151 8.87 5.57 2.56
CA LEU A 151 9.24 6.98 2.66
C LEU A 151 8.29 7.67 3.66
N TRP A 152 8.75 7.77 4.90
CA TRP A 152 8.02 8.41 5.97
C TRP A 152 8.05 9.94 5.86
N THR A 153 6.89 10.58 6.00
CA THR A 153 6.77 12.04 5.97
C THR A 153 5.89 12.57 7.11
N THR A 154 6.25 13.73 7.65
CA THR A 154 5.39 14.52 8.54
C THR A 154 4.73 15.67 7.78
N ASP A 155 5.34 16.14 6.69
CA ASP A 155 4.92 17.26 5.87
C ASP A 155 5.05 16.93 4.38
N TYR A 156 3.91 16.90 3.67
CA TYR A 156 3.89 16.60 2.24
C TYR A 156 4.46 17.72 1.36
N SER A 157 4.74 18.92 1.91
CA SER A 157 5.37 20.00 1.16
C SER A 157 6.80 19.67 0.72
N GLU A 158 7.49 18.77 1.42
CA GLU A 158 8.83 18.31 1.06
C GLU A 158 8.84 17.41 -0.19
N ILE A 159 7.68 16.84 -0.55
CA ILE A 159 7.55 15.87 -1.64
C ILE A 159 7.62 16.60 -2.97
N THR A 160 8.82 16.63 -3.54
CA THR A 160 9.16 17.20 -4.84
C THR A 160 9.86 16.16 -5.72
N HIS A 161 9.97 16.41 -7.01
CA HIS A 161 10.66 15.50 -7.93
C HIS A 161 12.13 15.28 -7.52
N ASP A 162 12.85 16.34 -7.16
CA ASP A 162 14.26 16.26 -6.74
C ASP A 162 14.42 15.50 -5.43
N TYR A 163 13.55 15.77 -4.44
CA TYR A 163 13.54 15.03 -3.18
C TYR A 163 13.34 13.53 -3.40
N LEU A 164 12.36 13.15 -4.22
CA LEU A 164 12.06 11.76 -4.51
C LEU A 164 13.17 11.06 -5.29
N ASN A 165 13.78 11.72 -6.28
CA ASN A 165 14.92 11.17 -7.00
C ASN A 165 16.10 10.87 -6.06
N ASN A 166 16.45 11.83 -5.19
CA ASN A 166 17.51 11.64 -4.19
C ASN A 166 17.16 10.50 -3.21
N LYS A 167 15.92 10.45 -2.71
CA LYS A 167 15.48 9.38 -1.81
C LYS A 167 15.48 8.01 -2.46
N TYR A 168 15.15 7.91 -3.74
CA TYR A 168 15.20 6.64 -4.45
C TYR A 168 16.62 6.09 -4.53
N GLU A 169 17.59 6.95 -4.86
CA GLU A 169 19.01 6.57 -4.91
C GLU A 169 19.51 6.10 -3.55
N GLU A 170 19.11 6.77 -2.47
CA GLU A 170 19.41 6.35 -1.09
C GLU A 170 18.78 5.00 -0.71
N MET A 171 17.58 4.72 -1.21
CA MET A 171 16.75 3.60 -0.75
C MET A 171 16.92 2.33 -1.57
N LYS A 172 17.28 2.42 -2.85
CA LYS A 172 17.30 1.26 -3.78
C LYS A 172 18.28 0.15 -3.39
N SER A 173 19.42 0.51 -2.81
CA SER A 173 20.48 -0.43 -2.43
C SER A 173 20.41 -0.89 -0.98
N ARG A 174 19.54 -0.29 -0.16
CA ARG A 174 19.38 -0.68 1.25
C ARG A 174 18.76 -2.07 1.36
N VAL A 175 19.08 -2.74 2.47
CA VAL A 175 18.50 -4.03 2.83
C VAL A 175 17.25 -3.81 3.68
N TYR A 176 16.17 -4.47 3.28
CA TYR A 176 14.88 -4.45 3.95
C TYR A 176 14.45 -5.85 4.37
N ASP A 177 13.51 -5.89 5.31
CA ASP A 177 12.79 -7.08 5.72
C ASP A 177 11.35 -7.02 5.19
N PHE A 178 11.05 -7.93 4.27
CA PHE A 178 9.73 -8.06 3.64
C PHE A 178 8.89 -9.19 4.24
N SER A 179 9.42 -9.93 5.22
CA SER A 179 8.76 -11.11 5.79
C SER A 179 7.35 -10.80 6.29
N ARG A 180 7.18 -9.65 6.96
CA ARG A 180 5.90 -9.13 7.48
C ARG A 180 4.80 -8.95 6.44
N LEU A 181 5.14 -8.90 5.15
CA LEU A 181 4.15 -8.80 4.08
C LEU A 181 3.48 -10.14 3.78
N PHE A 182 4.01 -11.26 4.29
CA PHE A 182 3.48 -12.57 4.01
C PHE A 182 2.73 -13.13 5.21
N ILE A 183 1.61 -13.80 4.96
CA ILE A 183 0.81 -14.43 6.02
C ILE A 183 1.66 -15.44 6.83
N GLY A 184 2.59 -16.14 6.19
CA GLY A 184 3.48 -17.11 6.82
C GLY A 184 4.43 -16.55 7.89
N PHE A 185 4.65 -15.23 7.93
CA PHE A 185 5.44 -14.59 9.00
C PHE A 185 4.73 -14.62 10.36
N TYR A 186 3.40 -14.61 10.35
CA TYR A 186 2.61 -14.47 11.55
C TYR A 186 2.40 -15.82 12.27
N PRO A 187 2.24 -15.83 13.60
CA PRO A 187 1.93 -17.06 14.32
C PRO A 187 0.55 -17.61 13.91
N PRO A 188 0.30 -18.93 14.06
CA PRO A 188 -0.93 -19.57 13.55
C PRO A 188 -2.24 -18.89 13.98
N ARG A 189 -2.29 -18.38 15.22
CA ARG A 189 -3.45 -17.62 15.72
C ARG A 189 -3.75 -16.38 14.87
N VAL A 190 -2.71 -15.61 14.55
CA VAL A 190 -2.84 -14.38 13.75
C VAL A 190 -3.09 -14.72 12.28
N GLN A 191 -2.51 -15.80 11.76
CA GLN A 191 -2.86 -16.28 10.41
C GLN A 191 -4.36 -16.62 10.32
N SER A 192 -4.91 -17.29 11.33
CA SER A 192 -6.34 -17.60 11.39
C SER A 192 -7.19 -16.33 11.40
N GLU A 193 -6.80 -15.34 12.20
CA GLU A 193 -7.50 -14.04 12.26
C GLU A 193 -7.45 -13.29 10.92
N ILE A 194 -6.27 -13.21 10.28
CA ILE A 194 -6.11 -12.65 8.92
C ILE A 194 -7.07 -13.32 7.94
N LYS A 195 -7.12 -14.66 7.95
CA LYS A 195 -7.99 -15.43 7.04
C LYS A 195 -9.47 -15.20 7.33
N GLN A 196 -9.85 -15.11 8.61
CA GLN A 196 -11.22 -14.81 9.03
C GLN A 196 -11.66 -13.42 8.55
N CYS A 197 -10.85 -12.39 8.79
CA CYS A 197 -11.09 -11.03 8.29
C CYS A 197 -11.22 -11.01 6.76
N GLY A 198 -10.27 -11.61 6.05
CA GLY A 198 -10.29 -11.69 4.59
C GLY A 198 -11.52 -12.41 4.05
N ASN A 199 -11.87 -13.58 4.60
CA ASN A 199 -13.05 -14.32 4.16
C ASN A 199 -14.35 -13.58 4.45
N TYR A 200 -14.47 -12.92 5.60
CA TYR A 200 -15.63 -12.10 5.93
C TYR A 200 -15.89 -11.03 4.86
N TRP A 201 -14.87 -10.22 4.54
CA TRP A 201 -15.00 -9.16 3.55
C TRP A 201 -15.18 -9.68 2.13
N MET A 202 -14.47 -10.75 1.76
CA MET A 202 -14.57 -11.31 0.42
C MET A 202 -15.93 -11.96 0.15
N ILE A 203 -16.52 -12.64 1.14
CA ILE A 203 -17.90 -13.14 1.04
C ILE A 203 -18.87 -11.96 0.87
N LYS A 204 -18.72 -10.89 1.66
CA LYS A 204 -19.60 -9.72 1.58
C LYS A 204 -19.50 -8.97 0.25
N LEU A 205 -18.29 -8.83 -0.30
CA LEU A 205 -18.02 -8.03 -1.50
C LEU A 205 -18.15 -8.82 -2.81
N THR A 206 -17.92 -10.13 -2.77
CA THR A 206 -17.83 -10.98 -3.99
C THR A 206 -18.68 -12.24 -3.94
N GLY A 207 -19.32 -12.54 -2.80
CA GLY A 207 -20.12 -13.74 -2.60
C GLY A 207 -19.31 -15.03 -2.37
N ARG A 208 -17.98 -14.94 -2.26
CA ARG A 208 -17.09 -16.11 -2.11
C ARG A 208 -15.92 -15.82 -1.16
N PRO A 209 -15.45 -16.82 -0.39
CA PRO A 209 -14.24 -16.67 0.41
C PRO A 209 -12.99 -16.61 -0.49
N ILE A 210 -11.89 -16.08 0.05
CA ILE A 210 -10.59 -16.04 -0.64
C ILE A 210 -9.60 -17.08 -0.09
N TYR A 211 -9.74 -17.43 1.19
CA TYR A 211 -8.96 -18.45 1.86
C TYR A 211 -9.80 -19.71 2.05
N THR A 212 -9.23 -20.86 1.71
CA THR A 212 -9.76 -22.21 2.00
C THR A 212 -9.43 -22.65 3.41
#